data_AF-A0A8S1HDP2-F1
#
_entry.id   AF-A0A8S1HDP2-F1
#
_cell.length_a   1.000
_cell.length_b   1.000
_cell.length_c   1.000
_cell.angle_alpha   90.00
_cell.angle_beta   90.00
_cell.angle_gamma   90.00
#
_symmetry.space_group_name_H-M   'P 1'
#
loop_
_entity.id
_entity.type
_entity.pdbx_description
1 polymer ?
#
loop_
_entity_poly.entity_id
_entity_poly.type
_entity_poly.pdbx_seq_one_letter_code
_entity_poly.pdbx_strand_id
1 'polypeptide(L)'
;MEAPIGLFHTIYFTAYFIISISQQLLLVHIMIRYTPRRLRGLRFFMIKSSVVEIVLICLIYFTQYRYVVNTNTLAIICHGPSEFFSANICFYSFFAVLVIGAESVLSVAHTIYYQFRHTHCVLKPLSLFAIIRETSISFIPLIVLQVMVVLLSKNFSAVKMELYQLHPEETLSSGVIAGFDDMFSPLNICALFMIGIIVYGTPLFSMYCKKRIHRQLFKCGNSISKKTRENSKTFIQALNFQAMIPAICYVPPFSMFLYSQYIGSDPPYYTYIVAVMISAPTILHPAATIYFVLPYRRAVVSIFMRSVNRKSSGFNGSSENSNTQTV
;
A
#
# COMPACT_ATOMS: atom_id res chain seq x y z
N MET A 1 11.44 27.32 11.68
CA MET A 1 12.10 26.31 10.81
C MET A 1 11.09 25.28 10.24
N GLU A 2 9.79 25.37 10.57
CA GLU A 2 8.75 24.40 10.16
C GLU A 2 8.10 24.68 8.79
N ALA A 3 7.98 25.95 8.38
CA ALA A 3 7.46 26.32 7.06
C ALA A 3 8.12 25.57 5.87
N PRO A 4 9.46 25.38 5.81
CA PRO A 4 10.06 24.61 4.71
C PRO A 4 9.74 23.10 4.78
N ILE A 5 9.52 22.53 5.96
CA ILE A 5 9.23 21.11 6.15
C ILE A 5 7.78 20.79 5.76
N GLY A 6 6.83 21.64 6.17
CA GLY A 6 5.42 21.54 5.75
C GLY A 6 5.28 21.66 4.23
N LEU A 7 5.97 22.63 3.61
CA LEU A 7 5.98 22.77 2.16
C LEU A 7 6.58 21.54 1.46
N PHE A 8 7.70 21.02 1.96
CA PHE A 8 8.30 19.79 1.45
C PHE A 8 7.33 18.60 1.52
N HIS A 9 6.60 18.46 2.64
CA HIS A 9 5.61 17.42 2.85
C HIS A 9 4.49 17.47 1.79
N THR A 10 3.91 18.65 1.55
CA THR A 10 2.86 18.82 0.53
C THR A 10 3.36 18.56 -0.89
N ILE A 11 4.58 19.02 -1.23
CA ILE A 11 5.20 18.74 -2.53
C ILE A 11 5.41 17.23 -2.70
N TYR A 12 5.93 16.56 -1.67
CA TYR A 12 6.12 15.11 -1.65
C TYR A 12 4.79 14.39 -1.91
N PHE A 13 3.73 14.70 -1.15
CA PHE A 13 2.44 14.00 -1.29
C PHE A 13 1.77 14.25 -2.64
N THR A 14 1.99 15.42 -3.24
CA THR A 14 1.50 15.72 -4.59
C THR A 14 2.24 14.90 -5.65
N ALA A 15 3.57 14.86 -5.59
CA ALA A 15 4.37 14.03 -6.49
C ALA A 15 4.06 12.53 -6.31
N TYR A 16 3.97 12.07 -5.05
CA TYR A 16 3.55 10.73 -4.66
C TYR A 16 2.21 10.35 -5.29
N PHE A 17 1.21 11.22 -5.19
CA PHE A 17 -0.13 10.94 -5.71
C PHE A 17 -0.09 10.70 -7.22
N ILE A 18 0.56 11.60 -7.97
CA ILE A 18 0.66 11.53 -9.43
C ILE A 18 1.40 10.26 -9.87
N ILE A 19 2.54 9.96 -9.24
CA ILE A 19 3.36 8.79 -9.59
C ILE A 19 2.61 7.50 -9.25
N SER A 20 2.08 7.39 -8.03
CA SER A 20 1.45 6.17 -7.53
C SER A 20 0.17 5.86 -8.29
N ILE A 21 -0.69 6.86 -8.54
CA ILE A 21 -1.95 6.63 -9.26
C ILE A 21 -1.66 6.21 -10.71
N SER A 22 -0.70 6.86 -11.37
CA SER A 22 -0.31 6.53 -12.75
C SER A 22 0.21 5.10 -12.85
N GLN A 23 1.07 4.71 -11.92
CA GLN A 23 1.64 3.36 -11.88
C GLN A 23 0.59 2.29 -11.60
N GLN A 24 -0.37 2.57 -10.72
CA GLN A 24 -1.45 1.63 -10.41
C GLN A 24 -2.43 1.46 -11.56
N LEU A 25 -2.85 2.55 -12.20
CA LEU A 25 -3.72 2.49 -13.36
C LEU A 25 -3.04 1.73 -14.52
N LEU A 26 -1.74 1.94 -14.74
CA LEU A 26 -0.96 1.17 -15.70
C LEU A 26 -0.96 -0.32 -15.35
N LEU A 27 -0.71 -0.68 -14.09
CA LEU A 27 -0.72 -2.07 -13.66
C LEU A 27 -2.09 -2.72 -13.86
N VAL A 28 -3.18 -2.05 -13.46
CA VAL A 28 -4.55 -2.54 -13.65
C VAL A 28 -4.85 -2.75 -15.14
N HIS A 29 -4.47 -1.80 -16.00
CA HIS A 29 -4.61 -1.94 -17.44
C HIS A 29 -3.89 -3.19 -17.96
N ILE A 30 -2.64 -3.41 -17.53
CA ILE A 30 -1.85 -4.58 -17.93
C ILE A 30 -2.50 -5.88 -17.46
N MET A 31 -2.96 -5.93 -16.20
CA MET A 31 -3.64 -7.09 -15.64
C MET A 31 -4.92 -7.43 -16.40
N ILE A 32 -5.66 -6.41 -16.84
CA ILE A 32 -6.90 -6.63 -17.59
C ILE A 32 -6.62 -7.23 -18.97
N ARG A 33 -5.59 -6.74 -19.66
CA ARG A 33 -5.33 -7.03 -21.08
C ARG A 33 -4.38 -8.20 -21.33
N TYR A 34 -3.38 -8.40 -20.47
CA TYR A 34 -2.23 -9.28 -20.76
C TYR A 34 -2.10 -10.49 -19.82
N THR A 35 -3.01 -10.65 -18.85
CA THR A 35 -2.96 -11.80 -17.93
C THR A 35 -3.33 -13.11 -18.64
N PRO A 36 -2.44 -14.12 -18.69
CA PRO A 36 -2.72 -15.38 -19.36
C PRO A 36 -3.80 -16.20 -18.63
N ARG A 37 -4.51 -17.06 -19.38
CA ARG A 37 -5.62 -17.89 -18.85
C ARG A 37 -5.26 -18.71 -17.61
N ARG A 38 -3.99 -19.12 -17.49
CA ARG A 38 -3.45 -19.91 -16.37
C ARG A 38 -3.31 -19.11 -15.06
N LEU A 39 -3.27 -17.77 -15.14
CA LEU A 39 -3.14 -16.88 -13.98
C LEU A 39 -4.46 -16.16 -13.66
N ARG A 40 -5.60 -16.61 -14.19
CA ARG A 40 -6.90 -15.92 -13.99
C ARG A 40 -7.35 -15.82 -12.53
N GLY A 41 -7.08 -16.83 -11.71
CA GLY A 41 -7.40 -16.74 -10.28
C GLY A 41 -6.47 -15.75 -9.56
N LEU A 42 -5.17 -15.76 -9.89
CA LEU A 42 -4.20 -14.80 -9.37
C LEU A 42 -4.56 -13.35 -9.77
N ARG A 43 -5.04 -13.16 -11.01
CA ARG A 43 -5.51 -11.86 -11.52
C ARG A 43 -6.54 -11.22 -10.61
N PHE A 44 -7.49 -11.99 -10.08
CA PHE A 44 -8.55 -11.47 -9.23
C PHE A 44 -7.97 -10.85 -7.95
N PHE A 45 -7.08 -11.59 -7.26
CA PHE A 45 -6.40 -11.09 -6.06
C PHE A 45 -5.53 -9.87 -6.34
N MET A 46 -4.81 -9.87 -7.46
CA MET A 46 -3.95 -8.74 -7.82
C MET A 46 -4.78 -7.49 -8.19
N ILE A 47 -5.89 -7.64 -8.91
CA ILE A 47 -6.80 -6.52 -9.20
C ILE A 47 -7.44 -5.99 -7.92
N LYS A 48 -7.91 -6.87 -7.03
CA LYS A 48 -8.42 -6.49 -5.71
C LYS A 48 -7.39 -5.67 -4.96
N SER A 49 -6.14 -6.17 -4.86
CA SER A 49 -5.04 -5.48 -4.19
C SER A 49 -4.78 -4.09 -4.78
N SER A 50 -4.75 -3.97 -6.12
CA SER A 50 -4.55 -2.67 -6.77
C SER A 50 -5.70 -1.69 -6.54
N VAL A 51 -6.96 -2.16 -6.49
CA VAL A 51 -8.11 -1.30 -6.16
C VAL A 51 -8.00 -0.77 -4.74
N VAL A 52 -7.67 -1.64 -3.77
CA VAL A 52 -7.44 -1.26 -2.37
C VAL A 52 -6.32 -0.22 -2.29
N GLU A 53 -5.21 -0.44 -3.00
CA GLU A 53 -4.08 0.51 -3.00
C GLU A 53 -4.42 1.84 -3.70
N ILE A 54 -5.26 1.86 -4.73
CA ILE A 54 -5.77 3.10 -5.34
C ILE A 54 -6.58 3.91 -4.32
N VAL A 55 -7.49 3.25 -3.59
CA VAL A 55 -8.26 3.90 -2.52
C VAL A 55 -7.31 4.45 -1.44
N LEU A 56 -6.29 3.68 -1.06
CA LEU A 56 -5.28 4.09 -0.10
C LEU A 56 -4.51 5.34 -0.56
N ILE A 57 -4.05 5.37 -1.81
CA ILE A 57 -3.34 6.53 -2.41
C ILE A 57 -4.21 7.78 -2.31
N CYS A 58 -5.49 7.67 -2.68
CA CYS A 58 -6.43 8.78 -2.61
C CYS A 58 -6.61 9.27 -1.16
N LEU A 59 -6.78 8.36 -0.20
CA LEU A 59 -6.95 8.73 1.22
C LEU A 59 -5.70 9.36 1.83
N ILE A 60 -4.51 8.83 1.51
CA ILE A 60 -3.23 9.39 1.95
C ILE A 60 -3.05 10.81 1.41
N TYR A 61 -3.32 11.03 0.12
CA TYR A 61 -3.25 12.38 -0.47
C TYR A 61 -4.34 13.31 0.07
N PHE A 62 -5.54 12.80 0.32
CA PHE A 62 -6.65 13.58 0.87
C PHE A 62 -6.36 14.08 2.28
N THR A 63 -5.67 13.27 3.09
CA THR A 63 -5.37 13.60 4.48
C THR A 63 -4.05 14.35 4.66
N GLN A 64 -3.01 13.95 3.93
CA GLN A 64 -1.61 14.35 4.18
C GLN A 64 -1.31 14.42 5.68
N TYR A 65 -1.74 13.38 6.40
CA TYR A 65 -1.72 13.40 7.85
C TYR A 65 -0.30 13.33 8.37
N ARG A 66 -0.12 13.96 9.52
CA ARG A 66 0.97 13.73 10.46
C ARG A 66 0.32 13.40 11.80
N TYR A 67 0.95 12.56 12.61
CA TYR A 67 0.51 12.40 14.00
C TYR A 67 1.61 12.81 14.95
N VAL A 68 1.22 13.23 16.15
CA VAL A 68 2.09 13.59 17.26
C VAL A 68 1.61 12.82 18.48
N VAL A 69 2.50 12.02 19.04
CA VAL A 69 2.26 11.20 20.22
C VAL A 69 2.43 12.06 21.47
N ASN A 70 1.36 12.12 22.28
CA ASN A 70 1.39 12.76 23.58
C ASN A 70 1.42 11.67 24.68
N THR A 71 1.37 12.09 25.95
CA THR A 71 1.40 11.16 27.08
C THR A 71 0.14 10.31 27.15
N ASN A 72 -1.04 10.90 26.99
CA ASN A 72 -2.33 10.18 27.05
C ASN A 72 -3.12 10.22 25.73
N THR A 73 -2.81 11.19 24.87
CA THR A 73 -3.53 11.43 23.62
C THR A 73 -2.67 11.15 22.39
N LEU A 74 -3.33 11.05 21.24
CA LEU A 74 -2.66 11.10 19.93
C LEU A 74 -3.29 12.22 19.13
N ALA A 75 -2.50 13.24 18.84
CA ALA A 75 -2.89 14.29 17.92
C ALA A 75 -2.66 13.84 16.48
N ILE A 76 -3.61 14.13 15.61
CA ILE A 76 -3.54 13.92 14.17
C ILE A 76 -3.72 15.29 13.51
N ILE A 77 -2.73 15.72 12.74
CA ILE A 77 -2.70 17.00 12.05
C ILE A 77 -2.84 16.70 10.56
N CYS A 78 -3.94 17.14 9.96
CA CYS A 78 -4.16 17.02 8.52
C CYS A 78 -3.78 18.31 7.80
N HIS A 79 -2.99 18.18 6.73
CA HIS A 79 -2.60 19.27 5.83
C HIS A 79 -3.12 19.10 4.40
N GLY A 80 -3.84 18.01 4.13
CA GLY A 80 -4.41 17.72 2.83
C GLY A 80 -5.76 18.40 2.62
N PRO A 81 -6.43 18.10 1.49
CA PRO A 81 -7.78 18.58 1.23
C PRO A 81 -8.80 18.33 2.35
N SER A 82 -8.59 17.33 3.22
CA SER A 82 -9.45 17.07 4.38
C SER A 82 -9.50 18.24 5.38
N GLU A 83 -8.47 19.10 5.39
CA GLU A 83 -8.37 20.29 6.24
C GLU A 83 -9.52 21.29 5.98
N PHE A 84 -9.98 21.40 4.73
CA PHE A 84 -11.04 22.36 4.35
C PHE A 84 -12.45 21.96 4.81
N PHE A 85 -12.62 20.78 5.40
CA PHE A 85 -13.94 20.27 5.77
C PHE A 85 -14.22 20.33 7.28
N SER A 86 -13.61 19.44 8.06
CA SER A 86 -13.78 19.39 9.52
C SER A 86 -12.77 18.44 10.18
N ALA A 87 -12.56 18.61 11.49
CA ALA A 87 -11.76 17.69 12.30
C ALA A 87 -12.30 16.25 12.28
N ASN A 88 -13.63 16.08 12.19
CA ASN A 88 -14.25 14.76 12.05
C ASN A 88 -13.84 14.08 10.74
N ILE A 89 -13.87 14.81 9.62
CA ILE A 89 -13.48 14.25 8.32
C ILE A 89 -11.98 13.90 8.31
N CYS A 90 -11.12 14.75 8.87
CA CYS A 90 -9.70 14.42 9.08
C CYS A 90 -9.54 13.12 9.89
N PHE A 91 -10.22 13.02 11.04
CA PHE A 91 -10.20 11.85 11.91
C PHE A 91 -10.61 10.57 11.17
N TYR A 92 -11.81 10.54 10.60
CA TYR A 92 -12.33 9.34 9.94
C TYR A 92 -11.53 8.97 8.69
N SER A 93 -11.01 9.95 7.95
CA SER A 93 -10.18 9.69 6.78
C SER A 93 -8.82 9.11 7.16
N PHE A 94 -8.21 9.56 8.26
CA PHE A 94 -7.01 8.94 8.81
C PHE A 94 -7.26 7.48 9.22
N PHE A 95 -8.39 7.18 9.87
CA PHE A 95 -8.72 5.78 10.17
C PHE A 95 -8.97 4.96 8.93
N ALA A 96 -9.61 5.53 7.92
CA ALA A 96 -9.75 4.87 6.63
C ALA A 96 -8.38 4.55 6.03
N VAL A 97 -7.36 5.42 6.15
CA VAL A 97 -5.98 5.09 5.75
C VAL A 97 -5.46 3.86 6.51
N LEU A 98 -5.62 3.80 7.84
CA LEU A 98 -5.13 2.67 8.63
C LEU A 98 -5.84 1.35 8.27
N VAL A 99 -7.16 1.38 8.14
CA VAL A 99 -7.99 0.20 7.82
C VAL A 99 -7.69 -0.29 6.40
N ILE A 100 -7.68 0.61 5.41
CA ILE A 100 -7.37 0.25 4.02
C ILE A 100 -5.90 -0.14 3.86
N GLY A 101 -4.99 0.46 4.62
CA GLY A 101 -3.59 0.05 4.71
C GLY A 101 -3.42 -1.37 5.24
N ALA A 102 -4.14 -1.72 6.31
CA ALA A 102 -4.18 -3.09 6.83
C ALA A 102 -4.74 -4.08 5.79
N GLU A 103 -5.77 -3.70 5.04
CA GLU A 103 -6.31 -4.52 3.96
C GLU A 103 -5.34 -4.71 2.79
N SER A 104 -4.55 -3.69 2.48
CA SER A 104 -3.45 -3.74 1.51
C SER A 104 -2.45 -4.82 1.92
N VAL A 105 -2.04 -4.83 3.19
CA VAL A 105 -1.12 -5.83 3.76
C VAL A 105 -1.72 -7.24 3.71
N LEU A 106 -2.97 -7.41 4.14
CA LEU A 106 -3.67 -8.69 4.09
C LEU A 106 -3.86 -9.21 2.64
N SER A 107 -4.11 -8.32 1.69
CA SER A 107 -4.24 -8.67 0.28
C SER A 107 -2.94 -9.20 -0.32
N VAL A 108 -1.79 -8.70 0.12
CA VAL A 108 -0.47 -9.27 -0.22
C VAL A 108 -0.33 -10.67 0.38
N ALA A 109 -0.68 -10.86 1.65
CA ALA A 109 -0.66 -12.18 2.30
C ALA A 109 -1.54 -13.20 1.57
N HIS A 110 -2.76 -12.80 1.18
CA HIS A 110 -3.68 -13.60 0.39
C HIS A 110 -3.12 -13.96 -0.98
N THR A 111 -2.47 -13.00 -1.65
CA THR A 111 -1.80 -13.24 -2.93
C THR A 111 -0.68 -14.27 -2.79
N ILE A 112 0.15 -14.15 -1.75
CA ILE A 112 1.21 -15.10 -1.41
C ILE A 112 0.64 -16.49 -1.08
N TYR A 113 -0.44 -16.56 -0.32
CA TYR A 113 -1.13 -17.80 0.00
C TYR A 113 -1.71 -18.49 -1.24
N TYR A 114 -2.36 -17.73 -2.12
CA TYR A 114 -2.87 -18.26 -3.37
C TYR A 114 -1.73 -18.79 -4.26
N GLN A 115 -0.65 -18.02 -4.36
CA GLN A 115 0.57 -18.38 -5.06
C GLN A 115 1.20 -19.67 -4.51
N PHE A 116 1.26 -19.81 -3.18
CA PHE A 116 1.64 -21.02 -2.48
C PHE A 116 0.80 -22.22 -2.96
N ARG A 117 -0.54 -22.13 -2.85
CA ARG A 117 -1.47 -23.20 -3.24
C ARG A 117 -1.29 -23.63 -4.70
N HIS A 118 -1.21 -22.67 -5.62
CA HIS A 118 -1.13 -22.92 -7.06
C HIS A 118 0.18 -23.57 -7.49
N THR A 119 1.30 -23.21 -6.87
CA THR A 119 2.64 -23.75 -7.22
C THR A 119 2.82 -25.19 -6.74
N HIS A 120 2.04 -25.61 -5.76
CA HIS A 120 2.34 -26.83 -5.04
C HIS A 120 1.91 -28.13 -5.70
N CYS A 121 1.04 -28.19 -6.73
CA CYS A 121 0.44 -29.45 -7.22
C CYS A 121 -0.23 -30.36 -6.15
N VAL A 122 -0.11 -30.04 -4.85
CA VAL A 122 -0.58 -30.79 -3.68
C VAL A 122 -2.01 -30.37 -3.30
N LEU A 123 -2.41 -29.14 -3.64
CA LEU A 123 -3.73 -28.61 -3.31
C LEU A 123 -4.46 -28.20 -4.60
N LYS A 124 -5.71 -28.64 -4.72
CA LYS A 124 -6.57 -28.30 -5.87
C LYS A 124 -6.63 -26.77 -6.04
N PRO A 125 -6.66 -26.26 -7.29
CA PRO A 125 -6.88 -24.84 -7.54
C PRO A 125 -8.18 -24.42 -6.85
N LEU A 126 -8.18 -23.25 -6.20
CA LEU A 126 -9.38 -22.76 -5.53
C LEU A 126 -10.49 -22.54 -6.57
N SER A 127 -11.69 -23.02 -6.25
CA SER A 127 -12.89 -22.66 -7.00
C SER A 127 -13.15 -21.15 -6.87
N LEU A 128 -13.89 -20.58 -7.81
CA LEU A 128 -14.29 -19.17 -7.73
C LEU A 128 -15.04 -18.88 -6.43
N PHE A 129 -15.90 -19.80 -5.99
CA PHE A 129 -16.61 -19.69 -4.71
C PHE A 129 -15.66 -19.64 -3.51
N ALA A 130 -14.62 -20.48 -3.50
CA ALA A 130 -13.61 -20.43 -2.44
C ALA A 130 -12.84 -19.10 -2.47
N ILE A 131 -12.48 -18.59 -3.65
CA ILE A 131 -11.81 -17.28 -3.79
C ILE A 131 -12.68 -16.15 -3.24
N ILE A 132 -13.97 -16.13 -3.58
CA ILE A 132 -14.92 -15.12 -3.09
C ILE A 132 -15.05 -15.23 -1.57
N ARG A 133 -15.24 -16.44 -1.04
CA ARG A 133 -15.36 -16.69 0.40
C ARG A 133 -14.13 -16.20 1.18
N GLU A 134 -12.92 -16.59 0.78
CA GLU A 134 -11.70 -16.15 1.45
C GLU A 134 -11.55 -14.62 1.37
N THR A 135 -11.95 -14.01 0.25
CA THR A 135 -11.93 -12.55 0.08
C THR A 135 -12.93 -11.86 1.01
N SER A 136 -14.14 -12.39 1.15
CA SER A 136 -15.13 -11.84 2.08
C SER A 136 -14.65 -11.95 3.54
N ILE A 137 -14.00 -13.06 3.90
CA ILE A 137 -13.46 -13.28 5.25
C ILE A 137 -12.37 -12.25 5.59
N SER A 138 -11.51 -11.84 4.63
CA SER A 138 -10.51 -10.78 4.91
C SER A 138 -11.10 -9.44 5.31
N PHE A 139 -12.34 -9.13 4.93
CA PHE A 139 -12.98 -7.86 5.30
C PHE A 139 -13.54 -7.83 6.73
N ILE A 140 -13.76 -9.00 7.35
CA ILE A 140 -14.31 -9.09 8.71
C ILE A 140 -13.47 -8.32 9.74
N PRO A 141 -12.14 -8.55 9.88
CA PRO A 141 -11.32 -7.81 10.86
C PRO A 141 -11.32 -6.30 10.61
N LEU A 142 -11.49 -5.87 9.36
CA LEU A 142 -11.53 -4.45 8.99
C LEU A 142 -12.84 -3.79 9.39
N ILE A 143 -13.97 -4.47 9.18
CA ILE A 143 -15.27 -3.99 9.63
C ILE A 143 -15.27 -3.86 11.14
N VAL A 144 -14.72 -4.86 11.85
CA VAL A 144 -14.58 -4.80 13.31
C VAL A 144 -13.72 -3.59 13.73
N LEU A 145 -12.56 -3.40 13.11
CA LEU A 145 -11.69 -2.25 13.39
C LEU A 145 -12.40 -0.91 13.13
N GLN A 146 -13.16 -0.80 12.03
CA GLN A 146 -13.93 0.40 11.71
C GLN A 146 -15.05 0.66 12.74
N VAL A 147 -15.77 -0.38 13.18
CA VAL A 147 -16.80 -0.25 14.20
C VAL A 147 -16.19 0.21 15.52
N MET A 148 -15.05 -0.36 15.92
CA MET A 148 -14.33 0.09 17.12
C MET A 148 -14.00 1.59 17.02
N VAL A 149 -13.48 2.05 15.88
CA VAL A 149 -13.15 3.46 15.66
C VAL A 149 -14.36 4.40 15.79
N VAL A 150 -15.53 3.96 15.34
CA VAL A 150 -16.76 4.76 15.45
C VAL A 150 -17.20 4.89 16.90
N LEU A 151 -17.03 3.83 17.70
CA LEU A 151 -17.43 3.79 19.11
C LEU A 151 -16.47 4.53 20.07
N LEU A 152 -15.31 4.95 19.59
CA LEU A 152 -14.33 5.66 20.42
C LEU A 152 -14.80 7.07 20.77
N SER A 153 -14.48 7.47 22.00
CA SER A 153 -14.59 8.85 22.46
C SER A 153 -13.72 9.77 21.59
N LYS A 154 -14.23 10.96 21.30
CA LYS A 154 -13.57 11.97 20.47
C LYS A 154 -13.69 13.31 21.15
N ASN A 155 -12.75 13.60 22.04
CA ASN A 155 -12.63 14.93 22.64
C ASN A 155 -11.47 15.70 22.00
N PHE A 156 -11.71 16.26 20.81
CA PHE A 156 -10.67 17.01 20.09
C PHE A 156 -10.17 18.23 20.87
N SER A 157 -10.99 18.79 21.76
CA SER A 157 -10.57 19.90 22.62
C SER A 157 -9.53 19.44 23.65
N ALA A 158 -9.71 18.27 24.27
CA ALA A 158 -8.73 17.68 25.17
C ALA A 158 -7.40 17.37 24.45
N VAL A 159 -7.48 16.80 23.23
CA VAL A 159 -6.30 16.51 22.39
C VAL A 159 -5.51 17.77 22.06
N LYS A 160 -6.20 18.85 21.64
CA LYS A 160 -5.55 20.14 21.34
C LYS A 160 -4.89 20.74 22.58
N MET A 161 -5.56 20.65 23.73
CA MET A 161 -5.04 21.19 24.99
C MET A 161 -3.74 20.48 25.41
N GLU A 162 -3.72 19.15 25.38
CA GLU A 162 -2.50 18.39 25.71
C GLU A 162 -1.39 18.62 24.67
N LEU A 163 -1.74 18.66 23.37
CA LEU A 163 -0.77 18.94 22.32
C LEU A 163 -0.08 20.29 22.54
N TYR A 164 -0.82 21.37 22.81
CA TYR A 164 -0.21 22.69 23.01
C TYR A 164 0.55 22.83 24.31
N GLN A 165 0.25 22.00 25.32
CA GLN A 165 1.01 21.94 26.57
C GLN A 165 2.37 21.25 26.38
N LEU A 166 2.40 20.13 25.65
CA LEU A 166 3.60 19.32 25.45
C LEU A 166 4.45 19.79 24.26
N HIS A 167 3.81 20.37 23.25
CA HIS A 167 4.41 20.82 21.99
C HIS A 167 3.96 22.25 21.65
N PRO A 168 4.43 23.27 22.39
CA PRO A 168 4.04 24.67 22.16
C PRO A 168 4.33 25.17 20.75
N GLU A 169 5.36 24.61 20.10
CA GLU A 169 5.73 24.88 18.70
C GLU A 169 4.58 24.58 17.71
N GLU A 170 3.75 23.59 18.02
CA GLU A 170 2.66 23.13 17.14
C GLU A 170 1.47 24.12 17.12
N THR A 171 1.44 25.11 18.01
CA THR A 171 0.38 26.15 18.03
C THR A 171 0.36 27.01 16.77
N LEU A 172 1.49 27.11 16.04
CA LEU A 172 1.60 27.85 14.78
C LEU A 172 1.31 26.99 13.54
N SER A 173 1.05 25.69 13.71
CA SER A 173 0.78 24.78 12.59
C SER A 173 -0.59 25.08 11.98
N SER A 174 -0.64 25.25 10.65
CA SER A 174 -1.87 25.65 9.94
C SER A 174 -2.88 24.51 9.75
N GLY A 175 -2.61 23.30 10.24
CA GLY A 175 -3.43 22.11 9.97
C GLY A 175 -4.63 21.93 10.92
N VAL A 176 -5.63 21.17 10.47
CA VAL A 176 -6.75 20.75 11.33
C VAL A 176 -6.30 19.63 12.26
N ILE A 177 -6.40 19.89 13.56
CA ILE A 177 -6.06 18.94 14.63
C ILE A 177 -7.29 18.11 15.01
N ALA A 178 -7.15 16.80 14.88
CA ALA A 178 -8.05 15.76 15.38
C ALA A 178 -7.25 14.80 16.28
N GLY A 179 -7.86 13.72 16.77
CA GLY A 179 -7.11 12.73 17.55
C GLY A 179 -7.93 11.89 18.51
N PHE A 180 -7.21 11.09 19.29
CA PHE A 180 -7.75 10.30 20.40
C PHE A 180 -7.51 10.99 21.72
N ASP A 181 -8.55 11.05 22.55
CA ASP A 181 -8.53 11.62 23.89
C ASP A 181 -7.98 10.67 24.96
N ASP A 182 -8.02 9.35 24.74
CA ASP A 182 -7.40 8.35 25.62
C ASP A 182 -6.87 7.14 24.83
N MET A 183 -5.55 7.11 24.62
CA MET A 183 -4.86 6.03 23.93
C MET A 183 -4.85 4.69 24.68
N PHE A 184 -4.98 4.72 26.00
CA PHE A 184 -4.92 3.53 26.85
C PHE A 184 -6.30 2.95 27.16
N SER A 185 -7.35 3.53 26.59
CA SER A 185 -8.69 2.94 26.67
C SER A 185 -8.67 1.49 26.14
N PRO A 186 -9.43 0.56 26.75
CA PRO A 186 -9.42 -0.85 26.35
C PRO A 186 -9.74 -1.07 24.86
N LEU A 187 -10.58 -0.21 24.28
CA LEU A 187 -10.96 -0.28 22.88
C LEU A 187 -9.81 0.14 21.95
N ASN A 188 -9.03 1.16 22.32
CA ASN A 188 -7.83 1.57 21.59
C ASN A 188 -6.73 0.53 21.65
N ILE A 189 -6.50 -0.07 22.83
CA ILE A 189 -5.55 -1.17 22.98
C ILE A 189 -5.95 -2.37 22.11
N CYS A 190 -7.24 -2.73 22.09
CA CYS A 190 -7.75 -3.79 21.22
C CYS A 190 -7.51 -3.49 19.73
N ALA A 191 -7.84 -2.28 19.28
CA ALA A 191 -7.64 -1.84 17.90
C ALA A 191 -6.14 -1.88 17.51
N LEU A 192 -5.28 -1.37 18.39
CA LEU A 192 -3.83 -1.37 18.20
C LEU A 192 -3.26 -2.79 18.12
N PHE A 193 -3.73 -3.70 18.98
CA PHE A 193 -3.32 -5.09 18.97
C PHE A 193 -3.71 -5.81 17.67
N MET A 194 -4.92 -5.55 17.15
CA MET A 194 -5.35 -6.10 15.86
C MET A 194 -4.48 -5.59 14.70
N ILE A 195 -4.17 -4.29 14.66
CA ILE A 195 -3.26 -3.74 13.65
C ILE A 195 -1.87 -4.38 13.78
N GLY A 196 -1.36 -4.54 15.01
CA GLY A 196 -0.10 -5.20 15.28
C GLY A 196 -0.04 -6.64 14.76
N ILE A 197 -1.09 -7.43 15.00
CA ILE A 197 -1.20 -8.79 14.44
C ILE A 197 -1.09 -8.77 12.92
N ILE A 198 -1.74 -7.83 12.24
CA ILE A 198 -1.69 -7.74 10.78
C ILE A 198 -0.29 -7.35 10.30
N VAL A 199 0.29 -6.31 10.90
CA VAL A 199 1.59 -5.75 10.52
C VAL A 199 2.74 -6.74 10.74
N TYR A 200 2.79 -7.39 11.91
CA TYR A 200 3.85 -8.35 12.22
C TYR A 200 3.53 -9.77 11.71
N GLY A 201 2.26 -10.18 11.73
CA GLY A 201 1.85 -11.53 11.33
C GLY A 201 2.00 -11.77 9.83
N THR A 202 1.72 -10.78 9.00
CA THR A 202 1.82 -10.90 7.54
C THR A 202 3.23 -11.27 7.02
N PRO A 203 4.31 -10.57 7.39
CA PRO A 203 5.65 -10.95 6.96
C PRO A 203 6.08 -12.31 7.52
N LEU A 204 5.72 -12.64 8.77
CA LEU A 204 6.00 -13.96 9.36
C LEU A 204 5.29 -15.08 8.59
N PHE A 205 4.01 -14.90 8.27
CA PHE A 205 3.22 -15.83 7.47
C PHE A 205 3.80 -15.98 6.05
N SER A 206 4.21 -14.87 5.44
CA SER A 206 4.82 -14.87 4.11
C SER A 206 6.15 -15.65 4.09
N MET A 207 6.99 -15.49 5.12
CA MET A 207 8.20 -16.28 5.29
C MET A 207 7.91 -17.77 5.50
N TYR A 208 6.86 -18.11 6.24
CA TYR A 208 6.42 -19.49 6.42
C TYR A 208 6.02 -20.13 5.08
N CYS A 209 5.16 -19.47 4.29
CA CYS A 209 4.75 -19.92 2.96
C CYS A 209 5.96 -20.11 2.04
N LYS A 210 6.88 -19.14 2.00
CA LYS A 210 8.13 -19.22 1.24
C LYS A 210 8.96 -20.46 1.62
N LYS A 211 9.22 -20.67 2.91
CA LYS A 211 10.04 -21.79 3.39
C LYS A 211 9.46 -23.14 2.97
N ARG A 212 8.12 -23.25 2.98
CA ARG A 212 7.40 -24.43 2.51
C ARG A 212 7.48 -24.62 0.99
N ILE A 213 7.34 -23.55 0.20
CA ILE A 213 7.49 -23.58 -1.28
C ILE A 213 8.88 -24.08 -1.67
N HIS A 214 9.92 -23.47 -1.08
CA HIS A 214 11.30 -23.82 -1.38
C HIS A 214 11.60 -25.29 -1.07
N ARG A 215 11.14 -25.79 0.09
CA ARG A 215 11.33 -27.20 0.49
C ARG A 215 10.70 -28.18 -0.49
N GLN A 216 9.51 -27.88 -1.03
CA GLN A 216 8.84 -28.80 -1.96
C GLN A 216 9.41 -28.72 -3.38
N LEU A 217 9.79 -27.52 -3.84
CA LEU A 217 10.50 -27.38 -5.12
C LEU A 217 11.80 -28.17 -5.15
N PHE A 218 12.50 -28.26 -4.02
CA PHE A 218 13.67 -29.11 -3.88
C PHE A 218 13.32 -30.61 -3.97
N LYS A 219 12.24 -31.04 -3.29
CA LYS A 219 11.78 -32.44 -3.33
C LYS A 219 11.34 -32.91 -4.73
N CYS A 220 10.69 -32.05 -5.50
CA CYS A 220 10.21 -32.37 -6.85
C CYS A 220 11.26 -32.12 -7.95
N GLY A 221 12.49 -31.74 -7.59
CA GLY A 221 13.50 -31.20 -8.52
C GLY A 221 13.86 -32.08 -9.71
N ASN A 222 13.75 -33.41 -9.60
CA ASN A 222 14.06 -34.35 -10.67
C ASN A 222 12.87 -34.65 -11.61
N SER A 223 11.65 -34.27 -11.22
CA SER A 223 10.41 -34.58 -11.95
C SER A 223 9.85 -33.37 -12.73
N ILE A 224 10.44 -32.18 -12.54
CA ILE A 224 9.95 -30.92 -13.11
C ILE A 224 10.83 -30.48 -14.28
N SER A 225 10.22 -30.07 -15.40
CA SER A 225 10.94 -29.56 -16.57
C SER A 225 11.79 -28.32 -16.26
N LYS A 226 12.91 -28.13 -16.98
CA LYS A 226 13.81 -26.98 -16.83
C LYS A 226 13.07 -25.64 -16.90
N LYS A 227 12.13 -25.51 -17.84
CA LYS A 227 11.28 -24.31 -18.03
C LYS A 227 10.36 -24.03 -16.83
N THR A 228 9.78 -25.07 -16.23
CA THR A 228 8.96 -24.90 -15.02
C THR A 228 9.82 -24.54 -13.82
N ARG A 229 11.04 -25.09 -13.70
CA ARG A 229 11.99 -24.75 -12.64
C ARG A 229 12.44 -23.28 -12.69
N GLU A 230 12.71 -22.76 -13.88
CA GLU A 230 13.06 -21.33 -14.07
C GLU A 230 11.90 -20.40 -13.73
N ASN A 231 10.69 -20.72 -14.19
CA ASN A 231 9.48 -19.97 -13.83
C ASN A 231 9.26 -19.95 -12.31
N SER A 232 9.48 -21.08 -11.64
CA SER A 232 9.37 -21.19 -10.18
C SER A 232 10.44 -20.39 -9.43
N LYS A 233 11.65 -20.24 -9.96
CA LYS A 233 12.70 -19.39 -9.36
C LYS A 233 12.32 -17.92 -9.40
N THR A 234 11.94 -17.41 -10.57
CA THR A 234 11.47 -16.02 -10.73
C THR A 234 10.26 -15.74 -9.84
N PHE A 235 9.40 -16.74 -9.67
CA PHE A 235 8.25 -16.68 -8.79
C PHE A 235 8.63 -16.60 -7.30
N ILE A 236 9.58 -17.41 -6.82
CA ILE A 236 10.09 -17.29 -5.44
C ILE A 236 10.73 -15.91 -5.21
N GLN A 237 11.43 -15.36 -6.21
CA GLN A 237 11.99 -14.01 -6.11
C GLN A 237 10.89 -12.94 -5.98
N ALA A 238 9.81 -13.05 -6.76
CA ALA A 238 8.65 -12.18 -6.65
C ALA A 238 8.02 -12.24 -5.24
N LEU A 239 7.81 -13.45 -4.73
CA LEU A 239 7.29 -13.70 -3.38
C LEU A 239 8.19 -13.10 -2.29
N ASN A 240 9.51 -13.21 -2.43
CA ASN A 240 10.45 -12.60 -1.49
C ASN A 240 10.29 -11.09 -1.46
N PHE A 241 10.22 -10.47 -2.64
CA PHE A 241 10.10 -9.03 -2.73
C PHE A 241 8.76 -8.55 -2.14
N GLN A 242 7.65 -9.21 -2.50
CA GLN A 242 6.32 -8.90 -1.96
C GLN A 242 6.25 -9.08 -0.43
N ALA A 243 6.94 -10.08 0.13
CA ALA A 243 7.00 -10.29 1.58
C ALA A 243 7.87 -9.26 2.31
N MET A 244 8.92 -8.75 1.65
CA MET A 244 9.83 -7.74 2.22
C MET A 244 9.20 -6.35 2.27
N ILE A 245 8.35 -5.99 1.31
CA ILE A 245 7.73 -4.65 1.26
C ILE A 245 6.99 -4.36 2.59
N PRO A 246 6.05 -5.18 3.09
CA PRO A 246 5.39 -4.89 4.36
C PRO A 246 6.34 -4.91 5.55
N ALA A 247 7.33 -5.81 5.55
CA ALA A 247 8.33 -5.91 6.62
C ALA A 247 9.22 -4.67 6.73
N ILE A 248 9.47 -3.97 5.63
CA ILE A 248 10.30 -2.76 5.62
C ILE A 248 9.44 -1.51 5.79
N CYS A 249 8.24 -1.49 5.21
CA CYS A 249 7.44 -0.27 5.12
C CYS A 249 6.43 -0.09 6.27
N TYR A 250 5.92 -1.18 6.87
CA TYR A 250 4.90 -1.10 7.93
C TYR A 250 5.44 -1.47 9.31
N VAL A 251 6.36 -2.44 9.40
CA VAL A 251 6.90 -2.87 10.71
C VAL A 251 7.71 -1.77 11.40
N PRO A 252 8.69 -1.08 10.76
CA PRO A 252 9.43 -0.02 11.42
C PRO A 252 8.57 1.15 11.92
N PRO A 253 7.67 1.76 11.11
CA PRO A 253 6.84 2.84 11.63
C PRO A 253 5.90 2.35 12.72
N PHE A 254 5.35 1.14 12.64
CA PHE A 254 4.48 0.63 13.71
C PHE A 254 5.25 0.36 15.02
N SER A 255 6.45 -0.24 14.95
CA SER A 255 7.30 -0.46 16.13
C SER A 255 7.72 0.85 16.78
N MET A 256 8.09 1.85 15.98
CA MET A 256 8.43 3.17 16.50
C MET A 256 7.22 3.86 17.12
N PHE A 257 6.01 3.65 16.59
CA PHE A 257 4.79 4.23 17.16
C PHE A 257 4.57 3.67 18.56
N LEU A 258 4.70 2.35 18.73
CA LEU A 258 4.61 1.72 20.06
C LEU A 258 5.67 2.24 21.02
N TYR A 259 6.89 2.46 20.52
CA TYR A 259 7.98 3.02 21.32
C TYR A 259 7.71 4.46 21.75
N SER A 260 7.25 5.32 20.83
CA SER A 260 6.86 6.70 21.14
C SER A 260 5.73 6.76 22.17
N GLN A 261 4.72 5.87 22.04
CA GLN A 261 3.60 5.78 22.99
C GLN A 261 4.06 5.34 24.39
N TYR A 262 5.05 4.46 24.47
CA TYR A 262 5.61 4.02 25.75
C TYR A 262 6.42 5.12 26.45
N ILE A 263 7.16 5.92 25.67
CA ILE A 263 8.00 7.02 26.21
C ILE A 263 7.20 8.30 26.42
N GLY A 264 6.09 8.50 25.70
CA GLY A 264 5.31 9.74 25.70
C GLY A 264 5.98 10.87 24.92
N SER A 265 6.90 10.57 24.00
CA SER A 265 7.50 11.57 23.10
C SER A 265 7.91 10.94 21.77
N ASP A 266 7.83 11.73 20.70
CA ASP A 266 8.25 11.32 19.37
C ASP A 266 9.72 11.67 19.08
N PRO A 267 10.49 10.77 18.43
CA PRO A 267 11.77 11.13 17.88
C PRO A 267 11.64 12.27 16.85
N PRO A 268 12.64 13.15 16.72
CA PRO A 268 12.59 14.23 15.75
C PRO A 268 12.42 13.69 14.32
N TYR A 269 11.58 14.35 13.53
CA TYR A 269 11.24 14.01 12.13
C TYR A 269 10.49 12.68 11.90
N TYR A 270 10.35 11.83 12.92
CA TYR A 270 9.66 10.54 12.82
C TYR A 270 8.23 10.70 12.28
N THR A 271 7.52 11.68 12.81
CA THR A 271 6.14 12.01 12.46
C THR A 271 5.93 12.26 10.95
N TYR A 272 6.94 12.82 10.27
CA TYR A 272 6.93 13.06 8.81
C TYR A 272 7.32 11.81 8.01
N ILE A 273 8.27 11.01 8.51
CA ILE A 273 8.77 9.80 7.82
C ILE A 273 7.72 8.69 7.83
N VAL A 274 6.86 8.61 8.84
CA VAL A 274 5.88 7.52 8.95
C VAL A 274 4.90 7.52 7.78
N ALA A 275 4.33 8.68 7.43
CA ALA A 275 3.40 8.77 6.31
C ALA A 275 4.09 8.40 4.98
N VAL A 276 5.36 8.79 4.80
CA VAL A 276 6.20 8.37 3.67
C VAL A 276 6.35 6.84 3.63
N MET A 277 6.70 6.21 4.74
CA MET A 277 6.91 4.76 4.84
C MET A 277 5.61 3.98 4.60
N ILE A 278 4.49 4.42 5.15
CA ILE A 278 3.16 3.81 4.93
C ILE A 278 2.71 3.96 3.47
N SER A 279 3.11 5.05 2.81
CA SER A 279 2.78 5.29 1.40
C SER A 279 3.65 4.48 0.42
N ALA A 280 4.89 4.16 0.78
CA ALA A 280 5.87 3.52 -0.10
C ALA A 280 5.41 2.19 -0.75
N PRO A 281 4.71 1.28 -0.05
CA PRO A 281 4.19 0.03 -0.65
C PRO A 281 3.36 0.24 -1.89
N THR A 282 2.58 1.33 -1.95
CA THR A 282 1.71 1.64 -3.10
C THR A 282 2.49 1.95 -4.38
N ILE A 283 3.78 2.31 -4.26
CA ILE A 283 4.72 2.47 -5.39
C ILE A 283 5.55 1.20 -5.57
N LEU A 284 6.04 0.60 -4.49
CA LEU A 284 6.94 -0.55 -4.59
C LEU A 284 6.22 -1.79 -5.12
N HIS A 285 4.99 -2.02 -4.71
CA HIS A 285 4.25 -3.22 -5.07
C HIS A 285 3.91 -3.31 -6.56
N PRO A 286 3.43 -2.24 -7.24
CA PRO A 286 3.14 -2.34 -8.67
C PRO A 286 4.40 -2.39 -9.51
N ALA A 287 5.46 -1.67 -9.12
CA ALA A 287 6.78 -1.73 -9.76
C ALA A 287 7.36 -3.16 -9.69
N ALA A 288 7.34 -3.76 -8.51
CA ALA A 288 7.77 -5.15 -8.32
C ALA A 288 6.94 -6.12 -9.16
N THR A 289 5.62 -5.95 -9.15
CA THR A 289 4.70 -6.79 -9.91
C THR A 289 5.01 -6.75 -11.40
N ILE A 290 5.20 -5.55 -11.97
CA ILE A 290 5.58 -5.38 -13.37
C ILE A 290 6.93 -6.03 -13.67
N TYR A 291 7.92 -5.87 -12.78
CA TYR A 291 9.27 -6.36 -12.96
C TYR A 291 9.36 -7.90 -12.94
N PHE A 292 8.74 -8.53 -11.94
CA PHE A 292 8.85 -9.97 -11.70
C PHE A 292 7.85 -10.81 -12.50
N VAL A 293 6.68 -10.27 -12.86
CA VAL A 293 5.69 -11.00 -13.65
C VAL A 293 6.02 -10.86 -15.14
N LEU A 294 6.69 -11.87 -15.69
CA LEU A 294 7.17 -11.91 -17.08
C LEU A 294 6.16 -11.44 -18.15
N PRO A 295 4.88 -11.89 -18.17
CA PRO A 295 3.94 -11.39 -19.18
C PRO A 295 3.66 -9.89 -19.04
N TYR A 296 3.74 -9.33 -17.84
CA TYR A 296 3.49 -7.91 -17.59
C TYR A 296 4.69 -7.06 -18.03
N ARG A 297 5.91 -7.47 -17.70
CA ARG A 297 7.13 -6.81 -18.21
C ARG A 297 7.16 -6.75 -19.73
N ARG A 298 6.83 -7.84 -20.40
CA ARG A 298 6.77 -7.90 -21.88
C ARG A 298 5.69 -6.97 -22.44
N ALA A 299 4.53 -6.91 -21.81
CA ALA A 299 3.45 -6.00 -22.18
C ALA A 299 3.90 -4.54 -22.10
N VAL A 300 4.54 -4.14 -21.00
CA VAL A 300 5.07 -2.78 -20.79
C VAL A 300 6.06 -2.41 -21.90
N VAL A 301 7.08 -3.25 -22.14
CA VAL A 301 8.05 -3.01 -23.22
C VAL A 301 7.35 -2.87 -24.56
N SER A 302 6.36 -3.71 -24.87
CA SER A 302 5.61 -3.62 -26.13
C SER A 302 4.79 -2.33 -26.26
N ILE A 303 4.21 -1.82 -25.17
CA ILE A 303 3.42 -0.58 -25.17
C ILE A 303 4.35 0.61 -25.45
N PHE A 304 5.49 0.67 -24.76
CA PHE A 304 6.45 1.74 -24.92
C PHE A 304 7.14 1.69 -26.30
N MET A 305 7.56 0.52 -26.78
CA MET A 305 8.18 0.40 -28.11
C MET A 305 7.22 0.68 -29.27
N ARG A 306 5.93 0.31 -29.15
CA ARG A 306 4.92 0.69 -30.16
C ARG A 306 4.68 2.20 -30.19
N SER A 307 4.74 2.88 -29.05
CA SER A 307 4.63 4.33 -28.96
C SER A 307 5.80 5.05 -29.64
N VAL A 308 7.03 4.53 -29.46
CA VAL A 308 8.24 5.06 -30.10
C VAL A 308 8.19 4.90 -31.62
N ASN A 309 7.81 3.71 -32.13
CA ASN A 309 7.72 3.48 -33.58
C ASN A 309 6.61 4.32 -34.25
N ARG A 310 5.50 4.60 -33.56
CA ARG A 310 4.45 5.51 -34.06
C ARG A 310 4.89 6.97 -34.12
N LYS A 311 5.71 7.44 -33.17
CA LYS A 311 6.27 8.81 -33.21
C LYS A 311 7.31 8.99 -34.32
N SER A 312 8.12 7.96 -34.60
CA SER A 312 9.09 7.99 -35.71
C SER A 312 8.43 8.03 -37.10
N SER A 313 7.33 7.29 -37.28
CA SER A 313 6.58 7.31 -38.55
C SER A 313 5.74 8.58 -38.78
N GLY A 314 5.41 9.33 -37.72
CA GLY A 314 4.75 10.65 -37.82
C GLY A 314 5.69 11.81 -38.17
N PHE A 315 7.00 11.68 -37.90
CA PHE A 315 7.99 12.73 -38.19
C PHE A 315 8.48 12.70 -39.64
N ASN A 316 8.53 11.51 -40.27
CA ASN A 316 8.90 11.37 -41.69
C ASN A 316 7.78 11.72 -42.68
N GLY A 317 6.54 11.97 -42.21
CA GLY A 317 5.40 12.30 -43.07
C GLY A 317 5.22 13.79 -43.40
N SER A 318 6.17 14.66 -43.01
CA SER A 318 6.03 16.13 -43.15
C SER A 318 7.03 16.79 -44.12
N SER A 319 7.85 16.01 -44.85
CA SER A 319 8.87 16.56 -45.79
C SER A 319 8.70 16.17 -47.26
N GLU A 320 7.61 15.52 -47.66
CA GLU A 320 7.31 15.23 -49.06
C GLU A 320 6.02 15.93 -49.48
N ASN A 321 6.09 17.23 -49.80
CA ASN A 321 5.16 17.90 -50.72
C ASN A 321 5.67 19.31 -51.04
N SER A 322 6.74 19.40 -51.82
CA SER A 322 6.97 20.55 -52.69
C SER A 322 7.83 20.11 -53.88
N ASN A 323 7.40 20.50 -55.08
CA ASN A 323 7.96 20.19 -56.41
C ASN A 323 7.51 18.81 -56.94
N THR A 324 6.72 18.65 -58.00
CA THR A 324 6.75 19.40 -59.26
C THR A 324 5.44 19.15 -60.03
N GLN A 325 4.68 20.20 -60.32
CA GLN A 325 3.74 20.24 -61.44
C GLN A 325 4.35 21.18 -62.49
N THR A 326 4.68 20.64 -63.66
CA THR A 326 4.79 21.39 -64.93
C THR A 326 4.38 20.47 -66.06
N VAL A 327 3.16 20.66 -66.56
CA VAL A 327 2.88 20.98 -67.97
C VAL A 327 1.95 22.17 -67.96
#